data_AF-R6Z0L6-F1
#
_entry.id   AF-R6Z0L6-F1
#
_cell.length_a   1.000
_cell.length_b   1.000
_cell.length_c   1.000
_cell.angle_alpha   90.00
_cell.angle_beta   90.00
_cell.angle_gamma   90.00
#
_symmetry.space_group_name_H-M   'P 1'
#
loop_
_entity.id
_entity.type
_entity.pdbx_description
1 polymer ?
#
loop_
_entity_poly.entity_id
_entity_poly.type
_entity_poly.pdbx_seq_one_letter_code
_entity_poly.pdbx_strand_id
1 'polypeptide(L)'
;MLIRIDAHSSIPADFVEKNVKALSEGEFVTGGVRPNIVEGDSVWQQVLLLAESSMFGSSIADFRRKEKKAYVKSFFHGAYRREVFEKAGKFREDLGRTEDNEFHYRIRQNGFKLCMVPGIVSYQRIRPSLRKMCRQKYGNGYWVGRTAGICPGCLSLYHFVPFAFVLGIVATTVFGLLVHPFPAILMWSLYWLLAVVMAVAAVKGQKKNIRQITLPVLFFLLHISYGVGTCLGLLSLLKRGKERKAQ
;
A
#
# COMPACT_ATOMS: atom_id res chain seq x y z
N MET A 1 -2.35 26.90 4.10
CA MET A 1 -1.92 25.49 4.19
C MET A 1 -3.15 24.61 4.22
N LEU A 2 -3.10 23.43 3.61
CA LEU A 2 -4.08 22.38 3.83
C LEU A 2 -3.38 21.12 4.34
N ILE A 3 -3.98 20.41 5.28
CA ILE A 3 -3.51 19.11 5.77
C ILE A 3 -4.62 18.10 5.54
N ARG A 4 -4.26 16.94 4.97
CA ARG A 4 -5.19 15.82 4.81
C ARG A 4 -4.89 14.75 5.86
N ILE A 5 -5.92 14.38 6.63
CA ILE A 5 -5.84 13.37 7.69
C ILE A 5 -6.98 12.37 7.51
N ASP A 6 -6.65 11.08 7.52
CA ASP A 6 -7.65 10.02 7.41
C ASP A 6 -8.32 9.75 8.77
N ALA A 7 -9.62 9.46 8.77
CA ALA A 7 -10.40 9.24 10.00
C ALA A 7 -9.92 8.05 10.87
N HIS A 8 -9.23 7.08 10.27
CA HIS A 8 -8.67 5.91 10.98
C HIS A 8 -7.20 6.10 11.37
N SER A 9 -6.83 7.34 11.70
CA SER A 9 -5.47 7.69 12.11
C SER A 9 -5.41 8.35 13.48
N SER A 10 -4.21 8.40 14.03
CA SER A 10 -3.88 9.19 15.21
C SER A 10 -2.66 10.06 14.89
N ILE A 11 -2.69 11.31 15.33
CA ILE A 11 -1.60 12.27 15.11
C ILE A 11 -1.12 12.80 16.48
N PRO A 12 0.20 12.95 16.68
CA PRO A 12 0.73 13.67 17.84
C PRO A 12 0.28 15.14 17.87
N ALA A 13 0.29 15.76 19.05
CA ALA A 13 -0.06 17.17 19.23
C ALA A 13 0.84 18.12 18.40
N ASP A 14 2.10 17.73 18.20
CA ASP A 14 3.09 18.50 17.42
C ASP A 14 3.02 18.25 15.90
N PHE A 15 2.11 17.41 15.42
CA PHE A 15 2.04 17.04 14.00
C PHE A 15 1.80 18.25 13.10
N VAL A 16 0.85 19.13 13.47
CA VAL A 16 0.53 20.33 12.70
C VAL A 16 1.68 21.32 12.76
N GLU A 17 2.21 21.58 13.95
CA GLU A 17 3.33 22.50 14.18
C GLU A 17 4.55 22.13 13.32
N LYS A 18 4.97 20.85 13.35
CA LYS A 18 6.12 20.38 12.57
C LYS A 18 5.91 20.50 11.07
N ASN A 19 4.69 20.22 10.58
CA ASN A 19 4.36 20.41 9.16
C ASN A 19 4.40 21.90 8.78
N VAL A 20 3.82 22.79 9.59
CA VAL A 20 3.85 24.24 9.37
C VAL A 20 5.28 24.75 9.34
N LYS A 21 6.11 24.35 10.32
CA LYS A 21 7.53 24.71 10.37
C LYS A 21 8.24 24.31 9.08
N ALA A 22 8.14 23.05 8.67
CA ALA A 22 8.79 22.57 7.46
C ALA A 22 8.31 23.28 6.19
N LEU A 23 7.02 23.63 6.10
CA LEU A 23 6.52 24.44 5.01
C LEU A 23 7.11 25.86 5.06
N SER A 24 7.19 26.50 6.22
CA SER A 24 7.78 27.84 6.37
C SER A 24 9.26 27.90 6.00
N GLU A 25 9.99 26.80 6.18
CA GLU A 25 11.40 26.63 5.75
C GLU A 25 11.58 26.48 4.23
N GLY A 26 10.50 26.54 3.44
CA GLY A 26 10.54 26.58 1.97
C GLY A 26 10.00 25.33 1.27
N GLU A 27 9.57 24.31 2.01
CA GLU A 27 8.93 23.13 1.40
C GLU A 27 7.52 23.46 0.90
N PHE A 28 7.12 22.80 -0.19
CA PHE A 28 5.77 22.95 -0.76
C PHE A 28 4.81 21.87 -0.28
N VAL A 29 5.33 20.66 -0.07
CA VAL A 29 4.58 19.47 0.33
C VAL A 29 5.40 18.72 1.36
N THR A 30 4.86 18.55 2.57
CA THR A 30 5.52 17.92 3.70
C THR A 30 4.70 16.76 4.25
N GLY A 31 5.38 15.80 4.84
CA GLY A 31 4.74 14.62 5.41
C GLY A 31 5.73 13.81 6.25
N GLY A 32 5.19 12.80 6.91
CA GLY A 32 5.93 11.99 7.88
C GLY A 32 5.91 10.51 7.59
N VAL A 33 6.62 9.76 8.44
CA VAL A 33 6.50 8.31 8.46
C VAL A 33 5.13 7.90 8.99
N ARG A 34 4.70 6.70 8.60
CA ARG A 34 3.41 6.14 9.00
C ARG A 34 3.53 4.79 9.68
N PRO A 35 3.79 4.74 10.99
CA PRO A 35 3.72 3.49 11.73
C PRO A 35 2.28 2.95 11.74
N ASN A 36 2.15 1.64 11.58
CA ASN A 36 0.90 0.93 11.83
C ASN A 36 0.78 0.66 13.33
N ILE A 37 -0.44 0.76 13.88
CA ILE A 37 -0.75 0.47 15.27
C ILE A 37 -2.03 -0.34 15.41
N VAL A 38 -2.22 -0.92 16.59
CA VAL A 38 -3.46 -1.55 17.06
C VAL A 38 -3.99 -0.77 18.25
N GLU A 39 -5.30 -0.81 18.50
CA GLU A 39 -5.94 -0.06 19.61
C GLU A 39 -5.87 -0.78 20.96
N GLY A 40 -5.48 -2.07 21.00
CA GLY A 40 -5.41 -2.83 22.24
C GLY A 40 -4.42 -3.99 22.23
N ASP A 41 -4.43 -4.78 23.31
CA ASP A 41 -3.39 -5.76 23.61
C ASP A 41 -3.67 -7.16 23.04
N SER A 42 -4.58 -7.27 22.08
CA SER A 42 -4.92 -8.55 21.46
C SER A 42 -3.71 -9.15 20.75
N VAL A 43 -3.22 -10.28 21.25
CA VAL A 43 -2.14 -11.06 20.63
C VAL A 43 -2.42 -11.33 19.15
N TRP A 44 -3.69 -11.58 18.79
CA TRP A 44 -4.05 -11.81 17.40
C TRP A 44 -3.91 -10.54 16.54
N GLN A 45 -4.33 -9.39 17.06
CA GLN A 45 -4.14 -8.12 16.36
C GLN A 45 -2.65 -7.76 16.23
N GLN A 46 -1.82 -8.12 17.22
CA GLN A 46 -0.37 -7.98 17.12
C GLN A 46 0.21 -8.84 16.00
N VAL A 47 -0.27 -10.09 15.81
CA VAL A 47 0.14 -10.92 14.65
C VAL A 47 -0.31 -10.30 13.33
N LEU A 48 -1.54 -9.78 13.25
CA LEU A 48 -2.01 -9.03 12.08
C LEU A 48 -1.19 -7.77 11.82
N LEU A 49 -0.74 -7.08 12.86
CA LEU A 49 0.15 -5.92 12.77
C LEU A 49 1.51 -6.31 12.22
N LEU A 50 2.08 -7.43 12.66
CA LEU A 50 3.31 -7.98 12.10
C LEU A 50 3.14 -8.30 10.62
N ALA A 51 2.01 -8.88 10.23
CA ALA A 51 1.72 -9.14 8.82
C ALA A 51 1.65 -7.84 8.02
N GLU A 52 0.86 -6.86 8.46
CA GLU A 52 0.66 -5.58 7.77
C GLU A 52 1.92 -4.69 7.76
N SER A 53 2.80 -4.83 8.75
CA SER A 53 4.03 -4.03 8.84
C SER A 53 5.24 -4.72 8.19
N SER A 54 5.10 -5.98 7.77
CA SER A 54 6.17 -6.67 7.07
C SER A 54 6.27 -6.19 5.61
N MET A 55 7.49 -6.31 5.07
CA MET A 55 7.76 -6.06 3.66
C MET A 55 6.87 -6.92 2.75
N PHE A 56 6.57 -8.16 3.15
CA PHE A 56 5.79 -9.09 2.35
C PHE A 56 4.27 -8.86 2.47
N GLY A 57 3.79 -8.22 3.55
CA GLY A 57 2.36 -7.92 3.70
C GLY A 57 1.92 -6.58 3.10
N SER A 58 2.79 -5.55 3.12
CA SER A 58 2.43 -4.19 2.67
C SER A 58 3.51 -3.47 1.88
N SER A 59 4.46 -4.20 1.30
CA SER A 59 5.60 -3.69 0.53
C SER A 59 6.71 -3.04 1.37
N ILE A 60 7.82 -2.73 0.70
CA ILE A 60 8.96 -2.00 1.27
C ILE A 60 8.52 -0.59 1.60
N ALA A 61 8.19 -0.39 2.86
CA ALA A 61 8.08 0.92 3.45
C ALA A 61 9.48 1.30 3.92
N ASP A 62 10.21 2.06 3.09
CA ASP A 62 11.56 2.55 3.41
C ASP A 62 11.53 3.68 4.45
N PHE A 63 10.74 3.47 5.51
CA PHE A 63 10.58 4.38 6.65
C PHE A 63 11.68 4.19 7.70
N ARG A 64 12.69 3.38 7.38
CA ARG A 64 13.84 3.19 8.25
C ARG A 64 14.87 4.27 7.99
N ARG A 65 15.02 5.15 8.97
CA ARG A 65 16.25 5.88 9.27
C ARG A 65 16.67 6.88 8.19
N LYS A 66 15.88 7.93 8.01
CA LYS A 66 16.49 9.18 7.58
C LYS A 66 16.33 10.16 8.73
N GLU A 67 17.43 10.35 9.46
CA GLU A 67 17.63 11.50 10.36
C GLU A 67 17.65 12.83 9.57
N LYS A 68 17.50 12.76 8.25
CA LYS A 68 17.53 13.88 7.31
C LYS A 68 16.28 13.90 6.43
N LYS A 69 15.90 15.09 5.96
CA LYS A 69 14.83 15.27 4.97
C LYS A 69 15.05 14.37 3.76
N ALA A 70 13.96 13.81 3.22
CA ALA A 70 14.02 12.92 2.06
C ALA A 70 12.89 13.19 1.10
N TYR A 71 13.21 13.29 -0.19
CA TYR A 71 12.18 13.46 -1.21
C TYR A 71 11.67 12.10 -1.68
N VAL A 72 10.36 11.90 -1.60
CA VAL A 72 9.69 10.63 -1.91
C VAL A 72 8.67 10.79 -3.03
N LYS A 73 8.18 9.67 -3.56
CA LYS A 73 7.17 9.68 -4.63
C LYS A 73 5.73 9.84 -4.11
N SER A 74 5.49 9.42 -2.87
CA SER A 74 4.20 9.48 -2.18
C SER A 74 4.41 9.22 -0.68
N PHE A 75 3.48 9.68 0.15
CA PHE A 75 3.31 9.32 1.55
C PHE A 75 1.83 9.43 1.92
N PHE A 76 1.43 9.06 3.14
CA PHE A 76 0.01 8.93 3.47
C PHE A 76 -0.67 10.25 3.89
N HIS A 77 -0.17 10.90 4.95
CA HIS A 77 -0.69 12.19 5.37
C HIS A 77 0.26 13.30 4.95
N GLY A 78 -0.29 14.26 4.20
CA GLY A 78 0.43 15.39 3.68
C GLY A 78 -0.10 16.71 4.18
N ALA A 79 0.82 17.65 4.37
CA ALA A 79 0.56 19.06 4.43
C ALA A 79 1.05 19.72 3.14
N TYR A 80 0.26 20.65 2.62
CA TYR A 80 0.45 21.23 1.31
C TYR A 80 0.28 22.76 1.38
N ARG A 81 1.15 23.49 0.70
CA ARG A 81 0.91 24.91 0.39
C ARG A 81 -0.30 25.04 -0.54
N ARG A 82 -0.97 26.20 -0.47
CA ARG A 82 -2.13 26.49 -1.33
C ARG A 82 -1.75 26.45 -2.82
N GLU A 83 -0.60 27.01 -3.16
CA GLU A 83 -0.02 27.05 -4.51
C GLU A 83 0.11 25.67 -5.17
N VAL A 84 0.28 24.60 -4.37
CA VAL A 84 0.35 23.23 -4.89
C VAL A 84 -1.00 22.82 -5.49
N PHE A 85 -2.11 23.17 -4.85
CA PHE A 85 -3.45 22.91 -5.39
C PHE A 85 -3.78 23.82 -6.57
N GLU A 86 -3.31 25.07 -6.56
CA GLU A 86 -3.52 26.01 -7.65
C GLU A 86 -2.87 25.52 -8.95
N LYS A 87 -1.67 24.92 -8.86
CA LYS A 87 -0.95 24.39 -10.03
C LYS A 87 -1.32 22.94 -10.35
N ALA A 88 -1.34 22.05 -9.36
CA ALA A 88 -1.56 20.63 -9.60
C ALA A 88 -3.04 20.27 -9.71
N GLY A 89 -3.96 21.11 -9.23
CA GLY A 89 -5.40 20.85 -9.14
C GLY A 89 -5.82 20.22 -7.79
N LYS A 90 -7.09 19.83 -7.68
CA LYS A 90 -7.65 19.17 -6.47
C LYS A 90 -7.53 17.64 -6.55
N PHE A 91 -7.81 16.93 -5.47
CA PHE A 91 -7.96 15.47 -5.49
C PHE A 91 -9.07 15.04 -6.44
N ARG A 92 -8.89 13.89 -7.06
CA ARG A 92 -9.90 13.28 -7.93
C ARG A 92 -10.94 12.54 -7.10
N GLU A 93 -12.16 13.03 -7.10
CA GLU A 93 -13.27 12.45 -6.34
C GLU A 93 -13.82 11.16 -6.97
N ASP A 94 -13.50 10.90 -8.24
CA ASP A 94 -13.86 9.65 -8.93
C ASP A 94 -12.94 8.47 -8.58
N LEU A 95 -11.85 8.72 -7.83
CA LEU A 95 -10.96 7.71 -7.28
C LEU A 95 -11.33 7.42 -5.82
N GLY A 96 -11.94 6.27 -5.58
CA GLY A 96 -12.31 5.83 -4.23
C GLY A 96 -11.12 5.30 -3.40
N ARG A 97 -10.00 5.01 -4.06
CA ARG A 97 -8.65 4.83 -3.48
C ARG A 97 -7.62 5.24 -4.52
N THR A 98 -6.36 5.41 -4.11
CA THR A 98 -5.21 5.83 -4.94
C THR A 98 -5.29 7.28 -5.43
N GLU A 99 -6.24 8.05 -4.92
CA GLU A 99 -6.38 9.49 -5.11
C GLU A 99 -5.14 10.25 -4.61
N ASP A 100 -4.52 9.76 -3.55
CA ASP A 100 -3.24 10.25 -3.04
C ASP A 100 -2.09 9.99 -4.01
N ASN A 101 -1.97 8.76 -4.51
CA ASN A 101 -0.95 8.40 -5.48
C ASN A 101 -1.07 9.24 -6.75
N GLU A 102 -2.29 9.39 -7.27
CA GLU A 102 -2.59 10.20 -8.45
C GLU A 102 -2.28 11.68 -8.22
N PHE A 103 -2.71 12.25 -7.09
CA PHE A 103 -2.43 13.64 -6.76
C PHE A 103 -0.93 13.90 -6.58
N HIS A 104 -0.23 13.01 -5.87
CA HIS A 104 1.23 13.07 -5.71
C HIS A 104 1.98 12.90 -7.03
N TYR A 105 1.45 12.14 -7.97
CA TYR A 105 1.98 12.07 -9.32
C TYR A 105 1.83 13.42 -10.04
N ARG A 106 0.64 14.02 -10.06
CA ARG A 106 0.41 15.36 -10.65
C ARG A 106 1.25 16.46 -10.01
N ILE A 107 1.40 16.45 -8.69
CA ILE A 107 2.29 17.36 -7.96
C ILE A 107 3.72 17.28 -8.51
N ARG A 108 4.25 16.06 -8.69
CA ARG A 108 5.58 15.85 -9.26
C ARG A 108 5.67 16.25 -10.73
N GLN A 109 4.61 16.05 -11.52
CA GLN A 109 4.56 16.53 -12.91
C GLN A 109 4.59 18.06 -13.00
N ASN A 110 4.16 18.77 -11.95
CA ASN A 110 4.25 20.23 -11.83
C ASN A 110 5.57 20.71 -11.19
N GLY A 111 6.59 19.85 -11.10
CA GLY A 111 7.92 20.21 -10.60
C GLY A 111 8.06 20.30 -9.07
N PHE A 112 6.98 20.09 -8.32
CA PHE A 112 7.06 20.06 -6.86
C PHE A 112 7.67 18.76 -6.34
N LYS A 113 8.31 18.85 -5.19
CA LYS A 113 8.88 17.70 -4.47
C LYS A 113 8.08 17.43 -3.20
N LEU A 114 7.94 16.15 -2.85
CA LEU A 114 7.28 15.71 -1.63
C LEU A 114 8.34 15.42 -0.58
N CYS A 115 8.46 16.30 0.41
CA CYS A 115 9.47 16.22 1.45
C CYS A 115 8.95 15.39 2.64
N MET A 116 9.55 14.23 2.86
CA MET A 116 9.41 13.47 4.08
C MET A 116 10.35 14.08 5.13
N VAL A 117 9.76 14.65 6.18
CA VAL A 117 10.47 15.39 7.21
C VAL A 117 10.66 14.49 8.44
N PRO A 118 11.91 14.34 8.94
CA PRO A 118 12.17 13.60 10.17
C PRO A 118 11.38 14.17 11.34
N GLY A 119 10.86 13.29 12.20
CA GLY A 119 10.09 13.69 13.39
C GLY A 119 8.62 14.02 13.12
N ILE A 120 8.18 14.16 11.86
CA ILE A 120 6.76 14.12 11.52
C ILE A 120 6.32 12.66 11.49
N VAL A 121 5.33 12.32 12.31
CA VAL A 121 4.82 10.95 12.46
C VAL A 121 3.30 10.98 12.48
N SER A 122 2.67 10.06 11.79
CA SER A 122 1.23 9.81 11.92
C SER A 122 0.95 8.32 11.99
N TYR A 123 0.01 7.90 12.83
CA TYR A 123 -0.24 6.48 13.07
C TYR A 123 -1.48 6.03 12.31
N GLN A 124 -1.39 4.91 11.61
CA GLN A 124 -2.55 4.27 10.99
C GLN A 124 -2.99 3.06 11.81
N ARG A 125 -4.28 2.98 12.09
CA ARG A 125 -4.85 1.80 12.75
C ARG A 125 -5.09 0.70 11.74
N ILE A 126 -4.54 -0.49 11.98
CA ILE A 126 -4.79 -1.65 11.13
C ILE A 126 -6.23 -2.13 11.30
N ARG A 127 -6.68 -2.98 10.37
CA ARG A 127 -7.98 -3.64 10.52
C ARG A 127 -7.91 -4.70 11.63
N PRO A 128 -8.89 -4.75 12.55
CA PRO A 128 -8.82 -5.57 13.77
C PRO A 128 -9.07 -7.06 13.53
N SER A 129 -9.43 -7.47 12.31
CA SER A 129 -9.69 -8.86 11.95
C SER A 129 -9.19 -9.19 10.55
N LEU A 130 -8.85 -10.47 10.34
CA LEU A 130 -8.38 -10.98 9.06
C LEU A 130 -9.37 -10.69 7.91
N ARG A 131 -10.66 -10.92 8.13
CA ARG A 131 -11.71 -10.63 7.14
C ARG A 131 -11.69 -9.15 6.71
N LYS A 132 -11.59 -8.22 7.66
CA LYS A 132 -11.54 -6.78 7.37
C LYS A 132 -10.23 -6.40 6.67
N MET A 133 -9.11 -7.03 7.03
CA MET A 133 -7.81 -6.83 6.40
C MET A 133 -7.79 -7.33 4.95
N CYS A 134 -8.28 -8.55 4.68
CA CYS A 134 -8.41 -9.07 3.31
C CYS A 134 -9.33 -8.20 2.46
N ARG A 135 -10.48 -7.74 3.00
CA ARG A 135 -11.36 -6.79 2.30
C ARG A 135 -10.65 -5.47 1.98
N GLN A 136 -9.79 -4.98 2.88
CA GLN A 136 -8.96 -3.81 2.62
C GLN A 136 -7.96 -4.07 1.50
N LYS A 137 -7.21 -5.18 1.54
CA LYS A 137 -6.24 -5.53 0.47
C LYS A 137 -6.90 -5.72 -0.88
N TYR A 138 -8.04 -6.40 -0.91
CA TYR A 138 -8.87 -6.52 -2.11
C TYR A 138 -9.25 -5.16 -2.68
N GLY A 139 -9.76 -4.25 -1.84
CA GLY A 139 -10.10 -2.89 -2.27
C GLY A 139 -8.87 -2.12 -2.79
N ASN A 140 -7.70 -2.29 -2.18
CA ASN A 140 -6.46 -1.66 -2.66
C ASN A 140 -6.10 -2.18 -4.05
N GLY A 141 -6.07 -3.50 -4.25
CA GLY A 141 -5.79 -4.10 -5.55
C GLY A 141 -6.80 -3.69 -6.61
N TYR A 142 -8.09 -3.73 -6.28
CA TYR A 142 -9.16 -3.30 -7.19
C TYR A 142 -8.94 -1.89 -7.72
N TRP A 143 -8.62 -0.95 -6.83
CA TRP A 143 -8.34 0.43 -7.25
C TRP A 143 -7.01 0.60 -7.96
N VAL A 144 -5.98 -0.20 -7.67
CA VAL A 144 -4.77 -0.24 -8.50
C VAL A 144 -5.10 -0.66 -9.94
N GLY A 145 -5.91 -1.72 -10.11
CA GLY A 145 -6.35 -2.15 -11.43
C GLY A 145 -7.17 -1.10 -12.17
N ARG A 146 -8.09 -0.41 -11.47
CA ARG A 146 -8.89 0.70 -12.01
C ARG A 146 -8.01 1.88 -12.43
N THR A 147 -7.14 2.32 -11.53
CA THR A 147 -6.31 3.51 -11.72
C THR A 147 -5.24 3.30 -12.78
N ALA A 148 -4.85 2.06 -13.08
CA ALA A 148 -3.99 1.75 -14.21
C ALA A 148 -4.55 2.27 -15.55
N GLY A 149 -5.89 2.29 -15.72
CA GLY A 149 -6.55 2.87 -16.89
C GLY A 149 -6.84 4.37 -16.82
N ILE A 150 -6.50 5.02 -15.69
CA ILE A 150 -6.79 6.45 -15.45
C ILE A 150 -5.49 7.25 -15.37
N CYS A 151 -4.54 6.81 -14.54
CA CYS A 151 -3.25 7.44 -14.32
C CYS A 151 -2.18 6.36 -14.04
N PRO A 152 -1.74 5.58 -15.04
CA PRO A 152 -0.76 4.52 -14.81
C PRO A 152 0.57 5.02 -14.23
N GLY A 153 0.97 6.25 -14.57
CA GLY A 153 2.20 6.88 -14.06
C GLY A 153 2.22 7.11 -12.54
N CYS A 154 1.06 7.08 -11.87
CA CYS A 154 0.99 7.18 -10.42
C CYS A 154 1.23 5.86 -9.69
N LEU A 155 1.30 4.74 -10.42
CA LEU A 155 1.47 3.40 -9.87
C LEU A 155 2.91 2.91 -10.12
N SER A 156 3.51 2.35 -9.08
CA SER A 156 4.75 1.56 -9.21
C SER A 156 4.45 0.14 -9.71
N LEU A 157 5.39 -0.47 -10.45
CA LEU A 157 5.34 -1.87 -10.89
C LEU A 157 5.13 -2.84 -9.72
N TYR A 158 5.65 -2.51 -8.53
CA TYR A 158 5.47 -3.34 -7.32
C TYR A 158 4.00 -3.53 -6.92
N HIS A 159 3.10 -2.61 -7.29
CA HIS A 159 1.66 -2.77 -7.03
C HIS A 159 1.05 -3.92 -7.86
N PHE A 160 1.69 -4.34 -8.95
CA PHE A 160 1.21 -5.43 -9.80
C PHE A 160 1.83 -6.80 -9.45
N VAL A 161 2.75 -6.86 -8.48
CA VAL A 161 3.35 -8.14 -8.05
C VAL A 161 2.30 -9.13 -7.52
N PRO A 162 1.33 -8.76 -6.64
CA PRO A 162 0.30 -9.70 -6.21
C PRO A 162 -0.63 -10.16 -7.35
N PHE A 163 -0.84 -9.30 -8.35
CA PHE A 163 -1.58 -9.65 -9.56
C PHE A 163 -0.84 -10.70 -10.39
N ALA A 164 0.45 -10.48 -10.66
CA ALA A 164 1.31 -11.43 -11.36
C ALA A 164 1.38 -12.78 -10.62
N PHE A 165 1.41 -12.76 -9.28
CA PHE A 165 1.33 -13.98 -8.47
C PHE A 165 0.04 -14.77 -8.70
N VAL A 166 -1.13 -14.12 -8.70
CA VAL A 166 -2.41 -14.77 -8.97
C VAL A 166 -2.45 -15.36 -10.38
N LEU A 167 -1.97 -14.63 -11.40
CA LEU A 167 -1.85 -15.16 -12.76
C LEU A 167 -0.88 -16.35 -12.83
N GLY A 168 0.23 -16.28 -12.11
CA GLY A 168 1.21 -17.36 -12.02
C GLY A 168 0.62 -18.64 -11.42
N ILE A 169 -0.22 -18.53 -10.40
CA ILE A 169 -0.98 -19.68 -9.85
C ILE A 169 -1.85 -20.31 -10.94
N VAL A 170 -2.69 -19.51 -11.60
CA VAL A 170 -3.61 -20.03 -12.61
C VAL A 170 -2.85 -20.69 -13.77
N ALA A 171 -1.84 -20.00 -14.31
CA ALA A 171 -1.07 -20.48 -15.45
C ALA A 171 -0.32 -21.77 -15.11
N THR A 172 0.38 -21.83 -13.97
CA THR A 172 1.15 -23.01 -13.58
C THR A 172 0.24 -24.19 -13.21
N THR A 173 -0.92 -23.96 -12.58
CA THR A 173 -1.90 -25.02 -12.32
C THR A 173 -2.49 -25.59 -13.60
N VAL A 174 -2.93 -24.74 -14.55
CA VAL A 174 -3.47 -25.21 -15.84
C VAL A 174 -2.42 -26.00 -16.61
N PHE A 175 -1.19 -25.48 -16.70
CA PHE A 175 -0.08 -26.21 -17.33
C PHE A 175 0.24 -27.53 -16.60
N GLY A 176 0.16 -27.53 -15.27
CA GLY A 176 0.39 -28.71 -14.44
C GLY A 176 -0.58 -29.85 -14.69
N LEU A 177 -1.85 -29.51 -14.92
CA LEU A 177 -2.92 -30.47 -15.21
C LEU A 177 -2.88 -30.99 -16.65
N LEU A 178 -2.46 -30.16 -17.60
CA LEU A 178 -2.49 -30.49 -19.03
C LEU A 178 -1.18 -31.05 -19.57
N VAL A 179 -0.04 -30.69 -18.97
CA VAL A 179 1.30 -30.96 -19.51
C VAL A 179 2.21 -31.61 -18.48
N HIS A 180 2.60 -30.88 -17.44
CA HIS A 180 3.55 -31.39 -16.44
C HIS A 180 3.49 -30.61 -15.11
N PRO A 181 3.41 -31.27 -13.94
CA PRO A 181 3.15 -30.59 -12.65
C PRO A 181 4.34 -29.77 -12.11
N PHE A 182 5.55 -29.98 -12.63
CA PHE A 182 6.78 -29.37 -12.10
C PHE A 182 6.73 -27.83 -11.95
N PRO A 183 6.26 -27.03 -12.91
CA PRO A 183 6.18 -25.58 -12.73
C PRO A 183 5.27 -25.14 -11.58
N ALA A 184 4.16 -25.88 -11.35
CA ALA A 184 3.28 -25.62 -10.21
C ALA A 184 3.97 -25.98 -8.89
N ILE A 185 4.63 -27.15 -8.82
CA ILE A 185 5.41 -27.57 -7.65
C ILE A 185 6.48 -26.52 -7.34
N LEU A 186 7.28 -26.12 -8.33
CA LEU A 186 8.34 -25.13 -8.18
C LEU A 186 7.81 -23.78 -7.67
N MET A 187 6.74 -23.27 -8.27
CA MET A 187 6.14 -21.99 -7.86
C MET A 187 5.65 -22.04 -6.41
N TRP A 188 4.92 -23.08 -6.03
CA TRP A 188 4.43 -23.23 -4.66
C TRP A 188 5.58 -23.42 -3.66
N SER A 189 6.59 -24.23 -3.99
CA SER A 189 7.77 -24.42 -3.14
C SER A 189 8.52 -23.11 -2.91
N LEU A 190 8.78 -22.34 -3.96
CA LEU A 190 9.46 -21.04 -3.86
C LEU A 190 8.62 -20.02 -3.07
N TYR A 191 7.31 -19.97 -3.33
CA TYR A 191 6.42 -19.06 -2.61
C TYR A 191 6.40 -19.36 -1.11
N TRP A 192 6.19 -20.63 -0.73
CA TRP A 192 6.13 -21.02 0.69
C TRP A 192 7.47 -20.86 1.40
N LEU A 193 8.58 -21.18 0.73
CA LEU A 193 9.92 -20.90 1.24
C LEU A 193 10.08 -19.41 1.54
N LEU A 194 9.76 -18.54 0.58
CA LEU A 194 9.85 -17.09 0.77
C LEU A 194 8.90 -16.60 1.87
N ALA A 195 7.67 -17.10 1.92
CA ALA A 195 6.69 -16.73 2.94
C ALA A 195 7.18 -17.08 4.36
N VAL A 196 7.85 -18.22 4.54
CA VAL A 196 8.48 -18.62 5.80
C VAL A 196 9.67 -17.73 6.13
N VAL A 197 10.58 -17.48 5.18
CA VAL A 197 11.72 -16.58 5.37
C VAL A 197 11.25 -15.18 5.79
N MET A 198 10.23 -14.65 5.12
CA MET A 198 9.67 -13.33 5.43
C MET A 198 8.91 -13.32 6.76
N ALA A 199 8.28 -14.43 7.15
CA ALA A 199 7.68 -14.57 8.48
C ALA A 199 8.74 -14.55 9.59
N VAL A 200 9.84 -15.28 9.41
CA VAL A 200 10.98 -15.28 10.34
C VAL A 200 11.58 -13.87 10.46
N ALA A 201 11.75 -13.17 9.33
CA ALA A 201 12.23 -11.80 9.32
C ALA A 201 11.27 -10.84 10.05
N ALA A 202 9.95 -11.01 9.87
CA ALA A 202 8.94 -10.17 10.51
C ALA A 202 8.88 -10.33 12.05
N VAL A 203 9.21 -11.52 12.58
CA VAL A 203 9.19 -11.79 14.04
C VAL A 203 10.53 -11.51 14.73
N LYS A 204 11.57 -11.12 13.99
CA LYS A 204 12.88 -10.79 14.57
C LYS A 204 12.76 -9.54 15.44
N GLY A 205 13.22 -9.63 16.70
CA GLY A 205 13.12 -8.54 17.68
C GLY A 205 11.71 -8.30 18.25
N GLN A 206 10.75 -9.18 17.95
CA GLN A 206 9.37 -9.09 18.44
C GLN A 206 9.14 -10.05 19.60
N LYS A 207 8.18 -9.72 20.48
CA LYS A 207 7.72 -10.62 21.54
C LYS A 207 7.22 -11.93 20.92
N LYS A 208 7.77 -13.07 21.35
CA LYS A 208 7.46 -14.37 20.76
C LYS A 208 6.06 -14.85 21.13
N ASN A 209 5.36 -15.40 20.16
CA ASN A 209 4.05 -16.01 20.37
C ASN A 209 3.79 -17.11 19.34
N ILE A 210 3.23 -18.25 19.75
CA ILE A 210 2.96 -19.38 18.86
C ILE A 210 2.07 -19.01 17.67
N ARG A 211 1.14 -18.04 17.84
CA ARG A 211 0.24 -17.58 16.78
C ARG A 211 0.99 -16.93 15.61
N GLN A 212 2.25 -16.53 15.78
CA GLN A 212 3.10 -16.02 14.70
C GLN A 212 3.36 -17.06 13.60
N ILE A 213 3.19 -18.36 13.89
CA ILE A 213 3.29 -19.43 12.87
C ILE A 213 2.26 -19.26 11.74
N THR A 214 1.20 -18.48 11.97
CA THR A 214 0.17 -18.21 10.95
C THR A 214 0.61 -17.18 9.91
N LEU A 215 1.74 -16.48 10.10
CA LEU A 215 2.21 -15.40 9.21
C LEU A 215 2.35 -15.81 7.73
N PRO A 216 2.93 -16.97 7.37
CA PRO A 216 2.99 -17.39 5.96
C PRO A 216 1.61 -17.49 5.30
N VAL A 217 0.62 -18.03 6.03
CA VAL A 217 -0.76 -18.13 5.54
C VAL A 217 -1.41 -16.76 5.45
N LEU A 218 -1.16 -15.87 6.42
CA LEU A 218 -1.64 -14.49 6.36
C LEU A 218 -1.09 -13.78 5.12
N PHE A 219 0.22 -13.88 4.84
CA PHE A 219 0.79 -13.31 3.63
C PHE A 219 0.14 -13.84 2.36
N PHE A 220 -0.11 -15.15 2.29
CA PHE A 220 -0.83 -15.74 1.17
C PHE A 220 -2.22 -15.13 0.98
N LEU A 221 -3.01 -15.02 2.04
CA LEU A 221 -4.34 -14.42 1.97
C LEU A 221 -4.29 -12.95 1.55
N LEU A 222 -3.30 -12.17 2.01
CA LEU A 222 -3.14 -10.77 1.61
C LEU A 222 -2.77 -10.64 0.12
N HIS A 223 -1.84 -11.47 -0.39
CA HIS A 223 -1.44 -11.46 -1.80
C HIS A 223 -2.58 -11.90 -2.71
N ILE A 224 -3.30 -12.97 -2.37
CA ILE A 224 -4.47 -13.42 -3.14
C ILE A 224 -5.55 -12.34 -3.13
N SER A 225 -5.90 -11.80 -1.96
CA SER A 225 -6.93 -10.76 -1.84
C SER A 225 -6.60 -9.55 -2.71
N TYR A 226 -5.37 -9.05 -2.62
CA TYR A 226 -4.91 -7.93 -3.43
C TYR A 226 -4.90 -8.27 -4.92
N GLY A 227 -4.26 -9.38 -5.31
CA GLY A 227 -4.09 -9.79 -6.70
C GLY A 227 -5.42 -10.01 -7.41
N VAL A 228 -6.37 -10.71 -6.78
CA VAL A 228 -7.74 -10.88 -7.28
C VAL A 228 -8.45 -9.53 -7.41
N GLY A 229 -8.27 -8.64 -6.43
CA GLY A 229 -8.74 -7.26 -6.52
C GLY A 229 -8.23 -6.59 -7.81
N THR A 230 -6.91 -6.61 -8.03
CA THR A 230 -6.29 -6.03 -9.23
C THR A 230 -6.81 -6.65 -10.52
N CYS A 231 -6.97 -7.98 -10.59
CA CYS A 231 -7.59 -8.65 -11.74
C CYS A 231 -8.96 -8.05 -12.07
N LEU A 232 -9.84 -7.96 -11.06
CA LEU A 232 -11.21 -7.45 -11.25
C LEU A 232 -11.23 -5.95 -11.56
N GLY A 233 -10.30 -5.18 -10.98
CA GLY A 233 -10.10 -3.77 -11.29
C GLY A 233 -9.76 -3.56 -12.77
N LEU A 234 -8.82 -4.33 -13.31
CA LEU A 234 -8.44 -4.30 -14.73
C LEU A 234 -9.59 -4.76 -15.64
N LEU A 235 -10.26 -5.85 -15.30
CA LEU A 235 -11.42 -6.35 -16.07
C LEU A 235 -12.56 -5.33 -16.14
N SER A 236 -12.76 -4.53 -15.10
CA SER A 236 -13.78 -3.47 -15.12
C SER A 236 -13.50 -2.37 -16.17
N LEU A 237 -12.23 -2.17 -16.56
CA LEU A 237 -11.87 -1.22 -17.62
C LEU A 237 -12.30 -1.74 -18.99
N LEU A 238 -12.13 -3.04 -19.23
CA LEU A 238 -12.54 -3.70 -20.48
C LEU A 238 -14.06 -3.61 -20.69
N LYS A 239 -14.84 -3.77 -19.61
CA LYS A 239 -16.32 -3.64 -19.67
C LYS A 239 -16.74 -2.22 -20.04
N ARG A 240 -16.19 -1.20 -19.39
CA ARG A 240 -16.44 0.21 -19.70
C ARG A 240 -16.03 0.60 -21.13
N GLY A 241 -14.93 0.04 -21.63
CA GLY A 241 -14.48 0.27 -23.00
C GLY A 241 -15.41 -0.31 -24.06
N LYS A 242 -16.09 -1.44 -23.75
CA LYS A 242 -17.11 -2.03 -24.62
C LYS A 242 -18.41 -1.21 -24.62
N GLU A 243 -18.86 -0.75 -23.46
CA GLU A 243 -20.07 0.10 -23.34
C GLU A 243 -19.92 1.43 -24.10
N ARG A 244 -18.75 2.08 -24.04
CA ARG A 244 -18.46 3.31 -24.79
C ARG A 244 -18.36 3.14 -26.31
N LYS A 245 -18.09 1.92 -26.80
CA LYS A 245 -18.05 1.61 -28.24
C LYS A 245 -19.41 1.20 -28.80
N ALA A 246 -20.38 0.91 -27.93
CA ALA A 246 -21.74 0.53 -28.29
C ALA A 246 -22.73 1.71 -28.23
N GLN A 247 -22.26 2.89 -27.81
CA GLN A 247 -22.95 4.18 -27.89
C GLN A 247 -22.35 5.00 -29.04
#